data_AF-A0AAU8FN24-F1
#
_entry.id   AF-A0AAU8FN24-F1
#
_cell.length_a   1.000
_cell.length_b   1.000
_cell.length_c   1.000
_cell.angle_alpha   90.00
_cell.angle_beta   90.00
_cell.angle_gamma   90.00
#
_symmetry.space_group_name_H-M   'P 1'
#
loop_
_entity.id
_entity.type
_entity.pdbx_description
1 polymer ?
#
loop_
_entity_poly.entity_id
_entity_poly.type
_entity_poly.pdbx_seq_one_letter_code
_entity_poly.pdbx_strand_id
1 'polypeptide(L)'
;MKEVSNSLNPYEIVGGETDHYWFLTDLGAFYYAHFTSSSGLSELPGKVLTFSFRHYCTHPHWPAITDETGDRPVPPRYDRRIMETIAWLISESLRKSPETAIAFICESNGGCAPGLQRLFERWYRETSRLVTPKIAKYDSDFSGEGYGSIFVHQAHPEHESIKTAFQDFSYVESD
;
A
#
# COMPACT_ATOMS: atom_id res chain seq x y z
N MET A 1 -20.27 25.79 -17.88
CA MET A 1 -19.79 24.40 -17.72
C MET A 1 -19.34 24.25 -16.29
N LYS A 2 -19.91 23.31 -15.52
CA LYS A 2 -19.38 22.99 -14.18
C LYS A 2 -18.10 22.22 -14.41
N GLU A 3 -16.97 22.78 -14.00
CA GLU A 3 -15.74 22.01 -13.82
C GLU A 3 -16.07 20.87 -12.86
N VAL A 4 -16.04 19.64 -13.37
CA VAL A 4 -16.09 18.46 -12.52
C VAL A 4 -14.77 18.50 -11.75
N SER A 5 -14.84 18.82 -10.47
CA SER A 5 -13.66 18.84 -9.62
C SER A 5 -13.03 17.45 -9.65
N ASN A 6 -11.85 17.34 -10.25
CA ASN A 6 -11.03 16.12 -10.32
C ASN A 6 -10.45 15.72 -8.94
N SER A 7 -10.87 16.39 -7.86
CA SER A 7 -10.32 16.24 -6.51
C SER A 7 -10.61 14.90 -5.82
N LEU A 8 -11.32 14.00 -6.49
CA LEU A 8 -11.71 12.67 -6.00
C LEU A 8 -11.22 11.52 -6.90
N ASN A 9 -10.43 11.83 -7.92
CA ASN A 9 -9.86 10.83 -8.82
C ASN A 9 -8.42 10.51 -8.40
N PRO A 10 -8.00 9.23 -8.52
CA PRO A 10 -6.59 8.84 -8.41
C PRO A 10 -5.67 9.75 -9.21
N TYR A 11 -4.44 9.91 -8.73
CA TYR A 11 -3.37 10.51 -9.52
C TYR A 11 -3.04 9.63 -10.72
N GLU A 12 -2.60 10.29 -11.78
CA GLU A 12 -2.09 9.60 -12.96
C GLU A 12 -0.77 8.91 -12.63
N ILE A 13 -0.61 7.68 -13.12
CA ILE A 13 0.65 6.95 -13.03
C ILE A 13 1.57 7.49 -14.13
N VAL A 14 2.67 8.12 -13.73
CA VAL A 14 3.61 8.82 -14.62
C VAL A 14 4.78 7.94 -15.08
N GLY A 15 4.90 6.74 -14.53
CA GLY A 15 5.93 5.78 -14.90
C GLY A 15 5.89 4.53 -14.02
N GLY A 16 6.66 3.52 -14.42
CA GLY A 16 6.69 2.25 -13.72
C GLY A 16 6.87 1.04 -14.64
N GLU A 17 7.18 -0.09 -14.01
CA GLU A 17 7.17 -1.42 -14.62
C GLU A 17 6.05 -2.25 -13.99
N THR A 18 5.92 -3.53 -14.37
CA THR A 18 4.99 -4.44 -13.70
C THR A 18 5.18 -4.38 -12.19
N ASP A 19 4.10 -4.15 -11.45
CA ASP A 19 4.10 -4.06 -9.98
C ASP A 19 4.89 -2.90 -9.36
N HIS A 20 5.36 -1.94 -10.16
CA HIS A 20 6.09 -0.76 -9.72
C HIS A 20 5.43 0.51 -10.28
N TYR A 21 5.02 1.44 -9.44
CA TYR A 21 4.19 2.58 -9.83
C TYR A 21 4.75 3.89 -9.30
N TRP A 22 4.98 4.83 -10.20
CA TRP A 22 5.29 6.21 -9.88
C TRP A 22 4.09 7.10 -10.18
N PHE A 23 3.76 8.00 -9.27
CA PHE A 23 2.75 9.03 -9.52
C PHE A 23 3.19 10.37 -8.94
N LEU A 24 2.76 11.44 -9.62
CA LEU A 24 3.09 12.82 -9.30
C LEU A 24 1.83 13.51 -8.77
N THR A 25 1.93 14.17 -7.61
CA THR A 25 0.81 14.94 -7.06
C THR A 25 0.65 16.30 -7.76
N ASP A 26 -0.47 16.99 -7.56
CA ASP A 26 -0.66 18.34 -8.12
C ASP A 26 0.33 19.37 -7.53
N LEU A 27 0.85 19.09 -6.32
CA LEU A 27 1.93 19.85 -5.68
C LEU A 27 3.33 19.39 -6.13
N GLY A 28 3.37 18.46 -7.08
CA GLY A 28 4.53 17.85 -7.69
C GLY A 28 5.44 17.08 -6.74
N ALA A 29 4.85 16.46 -5.71
CA ALA A 29 5.54 15.46 -4.90
C ALA A 29 5.49 14.09 -5.60
N PHE A 30 6.62 13.37 -5.61
CA PHE A 30 6.70 12.03 -6.19
C PHE A 30 6.41 10.97 -5.14
N TYR A 31 5.64 9.97 -5.55
CA TYR A 31 5.39 8.78 -4.77
C TYR A 31 5.71 7.54 -5.58
N TYR A 32 6.21 6.55 -4.87
CA TYR A 32 6.51 5.24 -5.40
C TYR A 32 5.76 4.19 -4.59
N ALA A 33 4.98 3.39 -5.30
CA ALA A 33 4.27 2.24 -4.75
C ALA A 33 4.72 0.98 -5.49
N HIS A 34 4.88 -0.13 -4.80
CA HIS A 34 5.21 -1.38 -5.46
C HIS A 34 4.68 -2.60 -4.71
N PHE A 35 4.53 -3.69 -5.45
CA PHE A 35 4.24 -5.02 -4.92
C PHE A 35 5.45 -5.92 -5.09
N THR A 36 5.79 -6.68 -4.06
CA THR A 36 6.86 -7.69 -4.10
C THR A 36 6.32 -9.00 -3.57
N SER A 37 6.73 -10.14 -4.12
CA SER A 37 6.44 -11.44 -3.51
C SER A 37 6.90 -11.44 -2.05
N SER A 38 5.99 -11.78 -1.13
CA SER A 38 6.33 -11.81 0.30
C SER A 38 7.30 -12.96 0.56
N SER A 39 8.54 -12.65 0.92
CA SER A 39 9.54 -13.66 1.31
C SER A 39 9.28 -14.22 2.71
N GLY A 40 8.57 -13.47 3.56
CA GLY A 40 8.28 -13.86 4.95
C GLY A 40 7.15 -14.90 5.09
N LEU A 41 6.21 -14.92 4.15
CA LEU A 41 5.12 -15.92 4.13
C LEU A 41 5.51 -17.09 3.20
N SER A 42 6.68 -17.66 3.46
CA SER A 42 7.34 -18.66 2.62
C SER A 42 6.49 -19.93 2.38
N GLU A 43 5.54 -20.22 3.27
CA GLU A 43 4.58 -21.32 3.13
C GLU A 43 3.54 -21.10 2.02
N LEU A 44 3.44 -19.89 1.47
CA LEU A 44 2.44 -19.49 0.47
C LEU A 44 3.09 -18.80 -0.75
N PRO A 45 4.01 -19.49 -1.47
CA PRO A 45 4.76 -18.88 -2.56
C PRO A 45 3.83 -18.41 -3.68
N GLY A 46 3.99 -17.15 -4.08
CA GLY A 46 3.22 -16.53 -5.16
C GLY A 46 1.77 -16.20 -4.84
N LYS A 47 1.31 -16.45 -3.60
CA LYS A 47 -0.08 -16.18 -3.17
C LYS A 47 -0.22 -14.92 -2.34
N VAL A 48 0.89 -14.39 -1.81
CA VAL A 48 0.88 -13.15 -1.04
C VAL A 48 1.92 -12.18 -1.58
N LEU A 49 1.45 -10.98 -1.93
CA LEU A 49 2.28 -9.84 -2.28
C LEU A 49 2.36 -8.90 -1.08
N THR A 50 3.55 -8.38 -0.80
CA THR A 50 3.73 -7.28 0.13
C THR A 50 3.63 -5.96 -0.64
N PHE A 51 2.76 -5.06 -0.21
CA PHE A 51 2.65 -3.71 -0.75
C PHE A 51 3.47 -2.73 0.06
N SER A 52 4.28 -1.94 -0.63
CA SER A 52 5.10 -0.88 -0.06
C SER A 52 4.85 0.45 -0.76
N PHE A 53 4.87 1.53 0.01
CA PHE A 53 4.61 2.88 -0.48
C PHE A 53 5.56 3.87 0.20
N ARG A 54 6.22 4.73 -0.59
CA ARG A 54 7.13 5.77 -0.08
C ARG A 54 6.95 7.09 -0.81
N HIS A 55 7.12 8.16 -0.05
CA HIS A 55 7.29 9.51 -0.56
C HIS A 55 8.75 9.71 -0.97
N TYR A 56 8.98 10.26 -2.15
CA TYR A 56 10.30 10.62 -2.66
C TYR A 56 10.37 12.12 -2.88
N CYS A 57 11.43 12.73 -2.36
CA CYS A 57 11.73 14.15 -2.59
C CYS A 57 12.28 14.39 -3.99
N THR A 58 12.81 13.36 -4.65
CA THR A 58 13.45 13.41 -5.97
C THR A 58 13.11 12.16 -6.78
N HIS A 59 12.88 12.31 -8.08
CA HIS A 59 12.81 11.19 -9.02
C HIS A 59 14.06 11.21 -9.91
N PRO A 60 14.63 10.07 -10.34
CA PRO A 60 15.83 10.04 -11.19
C PRO A 60 15.76 10.87 -12.48
N HIS A 61 14.54 11.08 -12.98
CA HIS A 61 14.25 11.79 -14.24
C HIS A 61 13.45 13.08 -14.09
N TRP A 62 12.99 13.44 -12.88
CA TRP A 62 12.25 14.68 -12.65
C TRP A 62 12.88 15.47 -11.49
N PRO A 63 13.01 16.80 -11.65
CA PRO A 63 13.65 17.65 -10.64
C PRO A 63 12.89 17.61 -9.32
N ALA A 64 13.63 17.70 -8.21
CA ALA A 64 13.08 17.84 -6.88
C ALA A 64 12.19 19.09 -6.80
N ILE A 65 11.00 18.99 -6.23
CA ILE A 65 10.22 20.19 -5.88
C ILE A 65 10.59 20.60 -4.46
N THR A 66 11.15 21.79 -4.37
CA THR A 66 11.52 22.44 -3.12
C THR A 66 10.46 23.44 -2.68
N ASP A 67 10.48 23.80 -1.41
CA ASP A 67 9.64 24.84 -0.83
C ASP A 67 9.91 26.21 -1.47
N GLU A 68 9.15 27.21 -1.04
CA GLU A 68 9.21 28.58 -1.56
C GLU A 68 10.61 29.22 -1.43
N THR A 69 11.46 28.69 -0.54
CA THR A 69 12.86 29.12 -0.39
C THR A 69 13.83 28.35 -1.29
N GLY A 70 13.38 27.28 -1.94
CA GLY A 70 14.19 26.47 -2.84
C GLY A 70 15.13 25.50 -2.12
N ASP A 71 15.10 25.44 -0.79
CA ASP A 71 16.15 24.82 0.03
C ASP A 71 15.76 23.44 0.54
N ARG A 72 14.46 23.15 0.65
CA ARG A 72 13.98 21.91 1.27
C ARG A 72 12.89 21.26 0.45
N PRO A 73 12.82 19.92 0.40
CA PRO A 73 11.68 19.24 -0.21
C PRO A 73 10.36 19.67 0.42
N VAL A 74 9.32 19.85 -0.39
CA VAL A 74 7.98 20.14 0.11
C VAL A 74 7.53 18.99 1.03
N PRO A 75 7.19 19.24 2.31
CA PRO A 75 6.79 18.19 3.22
C PRO A 75 5.46 17.57 2.76
N PRO A 76 5.29 16.24 2.90
CA PRO A 76 4.05 15.58 2.53
C PRO A 76 2.89 16.15 3.38
N ARG A 77 1.89 16.71 2.70
CA ARG A 77 0.63 17.15 3.33
C ARG A 77 -0.41 16.04 3.24
N TYR A 78 -1.41 16.10 4.11
CA TYR A 78 -2.56 15.22 3.97
C TYR A 78 -3.26 15.53 2.64
N ASP A 79 -3.20 14.56 1.72
CA ASP A 79 -3.80 14.62 0.41
C ASP A 79 -4.65 13.37 0.20
N ARG A 80 -5.95 13.58 0.05
CA ARG A 80 -6.94 12.51 -0.13
C ARG A 80 -6.72 11.74 -1.43
N ARG A 81 -6.25 12.40 -2.49
CA ARG A 81 -6.02 11.77 -3.80
C ARG A 81 -4.90 10.74 -3.73
N ILE A 82 -3.90 10.94 -2.86
CA ILE A 82 -2.88 9.90 -2.59
C ILE A 82 -3.54 8.63 -2.06
N MET A 83 -4.44 8.76 -1.08
CA MET A 83 -5.15 7.62 -0.51
C MET A 83 -6.03 6.92 -1.57
N GLU A 84 -6.72 7.69 -2.41
CA GLU A 84 -7.53 7.15 -3.51
C GLU A 84 -6.65 6.44 -4.56
N THR A 85 -5.46 6.96 -4.83
CA THR A 85 -4.48 6.34 -5.74
C THR A 85 -3.99 5.01 -5.19
N ILE A 86 -3.63 4.96 -3.91
CA ILE A 86 -3.18 3.73 -3.26
C ILE A 86 -4.31 2.69 -3.23
N ALA A 87 -5.52 3.09 -2.83
CA ALA A 87 -6.68 2.20 -2.83
C ALA A 87 -6.98 1.68 -4.24
N TRP A 88 -6.86 2.53 -5.27
CA TRP A 88 -7.02 2.11 -6.66
C TRP A 88 -5.98 1.08 -7.09
N LEU A 89 -4.69 1.31 -6.77
CA LEU A 89 -3.60 0.36 -7.07
C LEU A 89 -3.82 -1.01 -6.42
N ILE A 90 -4.15 -1.03 -5.12
CA ILE A 90 -4.46 -2.26 -4.37
C ILE A 90 -5.67 -2.96 -5.00
N SER A 91 -6.72 -2.20 -5.32
CA SER A 91 -7.96 -2.73 -5.91
C SER A 91 -7.74 -3.31 -7.30
N GLU A 92 -6.90 -2.67 -8.11
CA GLU A 92 -6.56 -3.12 -9.45
C GLU A 92 -5.73 -4.41 -9.40
N SER A 93 -4.77 -4.50 -8.47
CA SER A 93 -3.98 -5.73 -8.24
C SER A 93 -4.87 -6.91 -7.85
N LEU A 94 -5.75 -6.73 -6.85
CA LEU A 94 -6.71 -7.77 -6.43
C LEU A 94 -7.69 -8.17 -7.54
N ARG A 95 -8.14 -7.23 -8.38
CA ARG A 95 -9.02 -7.54 -9.52
C ARG A 95 -8.32 -8.35 -10.61
N LYS A 96 -7.04 -8.11 -10.86
CA LYS A 96 -6.25 -8.83 -11.87
C LYS A 96 -5.86 -10.23 -11.41
N SER A 97 -5.58 -10.38 -10.13
CA SER A 97 -5.10 -11.63 -9.52
C SER A 97 -5.93 -11.98 -8.28
N PRO A 98 -7.17 -12.46 -8.43
CA PRO A 98 -8.06 -12.76 -7.31
C PRO A 98 -7.54 -13.90 -6.41
N GLU A 99 -6.61 -14.71 -6.90
CA GLU A 99 -5.83 -15.73 -6.20
C GLU A 99 -4.63 -15.18 -5.40
N THR A 100 -4.52 -13.86 -5.29
CA THR A 100 -3.44 -13.20 -4.55
C THR A 100 -4.02 -12.41 -3.37
N ALA A 101 -3.35 -12.48 -2.24
CA ALA A 101 -3.56 -11.61 -1.09
C ALA A 101 -2.50 -10.51 -1.04
N ILE A 102 -2.84 -9.38 -0.44
CA ILE A 102 -1.93 -8.23 -0.31
C ILE A 102 -1.67 -7.96 1.17
N ALA A 103 -0.43 -8.14 1.60
CA ALA A 103 0.04 -7.81 2.93
C ALA A 103 0.67 -6.41 2.97
N PHE A 104 0.50 -5.74 4.10
CA PHE A 104 1.12 -4.48 4.45
C PHE A 104 1.86 -4.74 5.76
N ILE A 105 3.19 -4.59 5.74
CA ILE A 105 4.04 -4.87 6.91
C ILE A 105 4.79 -3.59 7.26
N CYS A 106 4.79 -3.24 8.54
CA CYS A 106 5.58 -2.14 9.07
C CYS A 106 6.41 -2.66 10.25
N GLU A 107 7.73 -2.49 10.17
CA GLU A 107 8.62 -2.71 11.30
C GLU A 107 8.43 -1.61 12.36
N SER A 108 8.60 -1.96 13.63
CA SER A 108 8.42 -1.06 14.78
C SER A 108 9.56 -0.05 14.96
N ASN A 109 10.64 -0.19 14.19
CA ASN A 109 11.78 0.72 14.12
C ASN A 109 11.36 2.11 13.61
N GLY A 110 10.82 2.94 14.50
CA GLY A 110 10.45 4.33 14.22
C GLY A 110 9.19 4.86 14.88
N GLY A 111 8.50 4.09 15.74
CA GLY A 111 7.36 4.58 16.53
C GLY A 111 6.10 4.97 15.70
N CYS A 112 6.08 4.63 14.42
CA CYS A 112 5.02 5.02 13.48
C CYS A 112 3.88 3.99 13.35
N ALA A 113 3.97 2.85 14.06
CA ALA A 113 3.01 1.74 13.95
C ALA A 113 1.53 2.15 14.16
N PRO A 114 1.16 2.99 15.17
CA PRO A 114 -0.24 3.41 15.33
C PRO A 114 -0.76 4.31 14.21
N GLY A 115 0.13 5.08 13.57
CA GLY A 115 -0.22 5.91 12.41
C GLY A 115 -0.53 5.06 11.18
N LEU A 116 0.24 3.99 11.00
CA LEU A 116 0.11 3.08 9.87
C LEU A 116 -1.10 2.14 10.02
N GLN A 117 -1.43 1.68 11.22
CA GLN A 117 -2.68 0.96 11.45
C GLN A 117 -3.91 1.76 11.00
N ARG A 118 -3.97 3.06 11.36
CA ARG A 118 -5.05 3.96 10.91
C ARG A 118 -5.04 4.14 9.40
N LEU A 119 -3.86 4.10 8.78
CA LEU A 119 -3.72 4.21 7.34
C LEU A 119 -4.23 2.94 6.63
N PHE A 120 -3.84 1.75 7.10
CA PHE A 120 -4.29 0.48 6.54
C PHE A 120 -5.81 0.29 6.68
N GLU A 121 -6.37 0.69 7.82
CA GLU A 121 -7.82 0.70 8.03
C GLU A 121 -8.54 1.61 7.02
N ARG A 122 -7.99 2.79 6.72
CA ARG A 122 -8.54 3.69 5.70
C ARG A 122 -8.44 3.07 4.30
N TRP A 123 -7.30 2.50 3.95
CA TRP A 123 -7.12 1.82 2.66
C TRP A 123 -8.10 0.67 2.49
N TYR A 124 -8.33 -0.14 3.53
CA TYR A 124 -9.32 -1.21 3.50
C TYR A 124 -10.74 -0.69 3.24
N ARG A 125 -11.16 0.37 3.93
CA ARG A 125 -12.50 0.97 3.73
C ARG A 125 -12.71 1.45 2.31
N GLU A 126 -11.70 2.03 1.68
CA GLU A 126 -11.81 2.46 0.28
C GLU A 126 -11.71 1.27 -0.69
N THR A 127 -10.75 0.38 -0.51
CA THR A 127 -10.55 -0.81 -1.37
C THR A 127 -11.77 -1.72 -1.36
N SER A 128 -12.37 -1.98 -0.19
CA SER A 128 -13.55 -2.84 -0.04
C SER A 128 -14.80 -2.32 -0.75
N ARG A 129 -14.85 -1.02 -1.09
CA ARG A 129 -15.92 -0.44 -1.92
C ARG A 129 -15.68 -0.65 -3.41
N LEU A 130 -14.43 -0.81 -3.82
CA LEU A 130 -13.99 -0.84 -5.22
C LEU A 130 -13.82 -2.27 -5.76
N VAL A 131 -13.72 -3.27 -4.89
CA VAL A 131 -13.38 -4.66 -5.25
C VAL A 131 -14.56 -5.61 -5.09
N THR A 132 -14.77 -6.46 -6.09
CA THR A 132 -15.70 -7.61 -6.05
C THR A 132 -14.97 -8.83 -6.61
N PRO A 133 -14.98 -10.01 -5.95
CA PRO A 133 -15.66 -10.35 -4.69
C PRO A 133 -15.16 -9.54 -3.50
N LYS A 134 -15.99 -9.43 -2.45
CA LYS A 134 -15.61 -8.72 -1.21
C LYS A 134 -14.27 -9.20 -0.69
N ILE A 135 -13.52 -8.29 -0.08
CA ILE A 135 -12.24 -8.58 0.57
C ILE A 135 -12.42 -8.61 2.09
N ALA A 136 -11.69 -9.47 2.77
CA ALA A 136 -11.51 -9.47 4.21
C ALA A 136 -10.17 -8.83 4.56
N LYS A 137 -10.10 -8.22 5.75
CA LYS A 137 -8.87 -7.68 6.35
C LYS A 137 -8.57 -8.44 7.63
N TYR A 138 -7.32 -8.83 7.79
CA TYR A 138 -6.80 -9.37 9.03
C TYR A 138 -5.59 -8.56 9.47
N ASP A 139 -5.52 -8.29 10.76
CA ASP A 139 -4.43 -7.53 11.37
C ASP A 139 -3.60 -8.46 12.25
N SER A 140 -2.29 -8.23 12.30
CA SER A 140 -1.38 -8.95 13.19
C SER A 140 -0.36 -7.99 13.80
N ASP A 141 -0.03 -8.24 15.06
CA ASP A 141 1.06 -7.58 15.79
C ASP A 141 2.20 -8.59 15.91
N PHE A 142 3.35 -8.24 15.35
CA PHE A 142 4.51 -9.12 15.29
C PHE A 142 5.36 -8.95 16.55
N SER A 143 4.77 -9.24 17.73
CA SER A 143 5.46 -9.31 19.03
C SER A 143 6.38 -8.11 19.36
N GLY A 144 6.01 -6.90 18.93
CA GLY A 144 6.82 -5.69 19.14
C GLY A 144 7.89 -5.40 18.07
N GLU A 145 8.05 -6.27 17.08
CA GLU A 145 8.91 -6.07 15.90
C GLU A 145 8.19 -5.32 14.78
N GLY A 146 6.86 -5.29 14.81
CA GLY A 146 6.09 -4.61 13.78
C GLY A 146 4.59 -4.83 13.88
N TYR A 147 3.87 -4.19 12.97
CA TYR A 147 2.44 -4.35 12.78
C TYR A 147 2.14 -4.55 11.30
N GLY A 148 1.17 -5.39 10.99
CA GLY A 148 0.74 -5.58 9.62
C GLY A 148 -0.76 -5.82 9.46
N SER A 149 -1.22 -5.63 8.23
CA SER A 149 -2.54 -6.04 7.77
C SER A 149 -2.42 -6.87 6.51
N ILE A 150 -3.35 -7.79 6.26
CA ILE A 150 -3.46 -8.52 4.99
C ILE A 150 -4.89 -8.41 4.45
N PHE A 151 -5.00 -8.17 3.15
CA PHE A 151 -6.27 -8.17 2.41
C PHE A 151 -6.37 -9.44 1.57
N VAL A 152 -7.49 -10.15 1.72
CA VAL A 152 -7.73 -11.44 1.04
C VAL A 152 -9.13 -11.42 0.45
N HIS A 153 -9.31 -11.87 -0.79
CA HIS A 153 -10.65 -12.09 -1.31
C HIS A 153 -11.43 -13.11 -0.47
N GLN A 154 -12.69 -12.80 -0.14
CA GLN A 154 -13.53 -13.71 0.64
C GLN A 154 -13.74 -15.06 -0.04
N ALA A 155 -13.77 -15.07 -1.37
CA ALA A 155 -13.89 -16.28 -2.18
C ALA A 155 -12.55 -16.98 -2.49
N HIS A 156 -11.44 -16.53 -1.91
CA HIS A 156 -10.13 -17.14 -2.13
C HIS A 156 -10.13 -18.60 -1.66
N PRO A 157 -9.73 -19.59 -2.48
CA PRO A 157 -9.77 -21.01 -2.10
C PRO A 157 -8.97 -21.34 -0.84
N GLU A 158 -7.86 -20.63 -0.65
CA GLU A 158 -6.94 -20.80 0.49
C GLU A 158 -7.06 -19.69 1.53
N HIS A 159 -8.22 -19.04 1.63
CA HIS A 159 -8.45 -17.90 2.52
C HIS A 159 -7.97 -18.18 3.95
N GLU A 160 -8.44 -19.26 4.57
CA GLU A 160 -8.08 -19.57 5.96
C GLU A 160 -6.59 -19.90 6.09
N SER A 161 -5.99 -20.60 5.12
CA SER A 161 -4.54 -20.87 5.13
C SER A 161 -3.71 -19.58 5.09
N ILE A 162 -4.09 -18.63 4.22
CA ILE A 162 -3.44 -17.32 4.13
C ILE A 162 -3.57 -16.54 5.43
N LYS A 163 -4.78 -16.48 5.99
CA LYS A 163 -5.05 -15.80 7.24
C LYS A 163 -4.24 -16.41 8.39
N THR A 164 -4.27 -17.72 8.54
CA THR A 164 -3.53 -18.43 9.59
C THR A 164 -2.03 -18.19 9.44
N ALA A 165 -1.46 -18.39 8.25
CA ALA A 165 -0.04 -18.14 8.02
C ALA A 165 0.35 -16.69 8.32
N PHE A 166 -0.50 -15.71 7.99
CA PHE A 166 -0.25 -14.31 8.31
C PHE A 166 -0.33 -14.00 9.81
N GLN A 167 -1.22 -14.66 10.55
CA GLN A 167 -1.34 -14.50 11.99
C GLN A 167 -0.22 -15.21 12.74
N ASP A 168 0.27 -16.33 12.20
CA ASP A 168 1.38 -17.11 12.73
C ASP A 168 2.75 -16.53 12.34
N PHE A 169 2.79 -15.49 11.49
CA PHE A 169 3.99 -14.79 11.01
C PHE A 169 4.77 -14.04 12.11
N SER A 170 4.73 -14.49 13.36
CA SER A 170 5.26 -13.80 14.53
C SER A 170 6.34 -14.58 15.30
N TYR A 171 7.15 -15.44 14.65
CA TYR A 171 8.12 -16.24 15.42
C TYR A 171 9.43 -16.70 14.74
N VAL A 172 9.75 -16.27 13.51
CA VAL A 172 10.98 -16.78 12.84
C VAL A 172 11.78 -15.66 12.20
N GLU A 173 12.63 -15.00 12.99
CA GLU A 173 14.00 -14.67 12.61
C GLU A 173 14.78 -14.20 13.85
N SER A 174 15.33 -15.17 14.59
CA SER A 174 16.41 -14.95 15.55
C SER A 174 17.28 -16.19 15.54
N ASP A 175 18.14 -16.32 14.52
CA ASP A 175 19.37 -17.10 14.57
C ASP A 175 20.51 -16.27 13.97
#